data_AF-A0A845ZTQ9-F1
#
_entry.id   AF-A0A845ZTQ9-F1
#
_cell.length_a   1.000
_cell.length_b   1.000
_cell.length_c   1.000
_cell.angle_alpha   90.00
_cell.angle_beta   90.00
_cell.angle_gamma   90.00
#
_symmetry.space_group_name_H-M   'P 1'
#
loop_
_entity.id
_entity.type
_entity.pdbx_description
1 polymer ?
#
loop_
_entity_poly.entity_id
_entity_poly.type
_entity_poly.pdbx_seq_one_letter_code
_entity_poly.pdbx_strand_id
1 'polypeptide(L)' 'TTNTGLNIQAELDKNDYKTGIKVREKDFNEVQIVREFFHGEWNYAILPQSTSK' A
#
# COMPACT_ATOMS: atom_id res chain seq x y z
N THR A 1 9.87 -25.12 -4.82
CA THR A 1 9.35 -25.22 -6.19
C THR A 1 7.99 -25.86 -6.12
N THR A 2 6.94 -25.19 -6.61
CA THR A 2 5.64 -25.88 -6.77
C THR A 2 5.79 -26.92 -7.88
N ASN A 3 4.97 -27.98 -7.87
CA ASN A 3 5.00 -29.04 -8.89
C ASN A 3 4.83 -28.53 -10.34
N THR A 4 4.43 -27.26 -10.51
CA THR A 4 4.26 -26.56 -11.80
C THR A 4 5.45 -25.68 -12.20
N GLY A 5 6.58 -25.72 -11.49
CA GLY A 5 7.82 -25.04 -11.90
C GLY A 5 7.92 -23.56 -11.50
N LEU A 6 7.06 -23.07 -10.59
CA LEU A 6 7.23 -21.73 -10.04
C LEU A 6 8.38 -21.72 -9.03
N ASN A 7 9.41 -20.91 -9.31
CA ASN A 7 10.46 -20.59 -8.35
C ASN A 7 10.00 -19.38 -7.52
N ILE A 8 9.91 -19.56 -6.20
CA ILE A 8 9.44 -18.55 -5.26
C ILE A 8 10.64 -18.09 -4.45
N GLN A 9 10.89 -16.80 -4.46
CA GLN A 9 11.91 -16.16 -3.64
C GLN A 9 11.22 -15.47 -2.46
N ALA A 10 11.79 -15.63 -1.28
CA ALA A 10 11.38 -14.94 -0.07
C ALA A 10 12.63 -14.57 0.72
N GLU A 11 12.65 -13.35 1.26
CA GLU A 11 13.74 -12.87 2.10
C GLU A 11 13.19 -12.17 3.33
N LEU A 12 14.03 -12.09 4.36
CA LEU A 12 13.70 -11.35 5.57
C LEU A 12 13.89 -9.86 5.31
N ASP A 13 12.82 -9.08 5.42
CA ASP A 13 12.90 -7.63 5.50
C ASP A 13 13.47 -7.22 6.88
N LYS A 14 14.65 -6.61 6.87
CA LYS A 14 15.36 -6.14 8.07
C LYS A 14 15.17 -4.64 8.32
N ASN A 15 14.29 -3.98 7.57
CA ASN A 15 14.04 -2.55 7.74
C ASN A 15 13.42 -2.26 9.12
N ASP A 16 13.84 -1.14 9.71
CA ASP A 16 13.28 -0.65 10.98
C ASP A 16 12.00 0.15 10.74
N TYR A 17 10.86 -0.45 11.06
CA TYR A 17 9.56 0.20 10.96
C TYR A 17 9.16 0.84 12.29
N LYS A 18 9.37 2.15 12.40
CA LYS A 18 9.00 2.90 13.60
C LYS A 18 7.49 2.82 13.84
N THR A 19 7.11 2.40 15.04
CA THR A 19 5.71 2.34 15.46
C THR A 19 5.25 3.66 16.07
N GLY A 20 3.93 3.88 16.14
CA GLY A 20 3.37 5.07 16.77
C GLY A 20 3.50 6.37 15.96
N ILE A 21 3.87 6.29 14.67
CA ILE A 21 3.84 7.46 13.79
C ILE A 21 2.39 7.89 13.60
N LYS A 22 2.03 9.05 14.14
CA LYS A 22 0.70 9.64 13.95
C LYS A 22 0.70 10.52 12.70
N VAL A 23 -0.11 10.14 11.72
CA VAL A 23 -0.42 10.99 10.56
C VAL A 23 -1.54 11.95 10.93
N ARG A 24 -1.46 13.21 10.48
CA ARG A 24 -2.54 14.16 10.73
C ARG A 24 -3.72 13.80 9.83
N GLU A 25 -4.93 14.03 10.33
CA GLU A 25 -6.15 13.73 9.60
C GLU A 25 -6.21 14.49 8.26
N LYS A 26 -5.78 15.75 8.24
CA LYS A 26 -5.66 16.55 7.02
C LYS A 26 -4.77 15.84 5.97
N ASP A 27 -3.57 15.44 6.36
CA ASP A 27 -2.59 14.83 5.46
C ASP A 27 -3.12 13.49 4.91
N PHE A 28 -3.84 12.72 5.73
CA PHE A 28 -4.46 11.47 5.30
C PHE A 28 -5.64 11.69 4.34
N ASN A 29 -6.45 12.73 4.58
CA ASN A 29 -7.58 13.07 3.72
C ASN A 29 -7.16 13.62 2.35
N GLU A 30 -5.92 14.10 2.21
CA GLU A 30 -5.35 14.51 0.93
C GLU A 30 -4.94 13.31 0.05
N VAL A 31 -4.84 12.11 0.61
CA VAL A 31 -4.52 10.90 -0.16
C VAL A 31 -5.70 10.56 -1.08
N GLN A 32 -5.42 10.45 -2.38
CA GLN A 32 -6.43 10.13 -3.39
C GLN A 32 -6.70 8.62 -3.45
N ILE A 33 -7.40 8.10 -2.43
CA ILE A 33 -7.76 6.69 -2.35
C ILE A 33 -9.09 6.44 -3.07
N VAL A 34 -9.08 5.56 -4.06
CA VAL A 34 -10.28 5.02 -4.71
C VAL A 34 -10.50 3.60 -4.21
N ARG A 35 -11.64 3.35 -3.57
CA ARG A 35 -12.01 2.05 -3.01
C ARG A 35 -12.86 1.26 -4.00
N GLU A 36 -12.54 -0.01 -4.19
CA GLU A 36 -13.36 -0.90 -4.99
C GLU A 36 -14.67 -1.25 -4.30
N PHE A 37 -15.69 -1.61 -5.08
CA PHE A 37 -16.98 -2.04 -4.54
C PHE A 37 -16.86 -3.33 -3.73
N PHE A 38 -16.04 -4.26 -4.21
CA PHE A 38 -15.78 -5.52 -3.52
C PHE A 38 -14.58 -5.39 -2.57
N HIS A 39 -14.85 -5.34 -1.27
CA HIS A 39 -13.85 -5.19 -0.22
C HIS A 39 -12.91 -3.98 -0.40
N GLY A 40 -13.48 -2.79 -0.60
CA GLY A 40 -12.72 -1.54 -0.75
C GLY A 40 -11.81 -1.17 0.43
N GLU A 41 -11.96 -1.84 1.57
CA GLU A 41 -11.07 -1.76 2.71
C GLU A 41 -9.74 -2.50 2.52
N TRP A 42 -9.68 -3.45 1.59
CA TRP A 42 -8.48 -4.19 1.17
C TRP A 42 -8.07 -3.82 -0.26
N ASN A 43 -9.07 -3.68 -1.13
CA ASN A 43 -8.91 -3.47 -2.57
C ASN A 43 -9.11 -1.98 -2.88
N TYR A 44 -8.03 -1.24 -2.93
CA TYR A 44 -8.05 0.18 -3.26
C TYR A 44 -6.88 0.57 -4.15
N ALA A 45 -7.06 1.66 -4.90
CA ALA A 45 -6.02 2.31 -5.67
C ALA A 45 -5.67 3.67 -5.04
N ILE A 46 -4.39 4.02 -5.04
CA ILE A 46 -3.92 5.37 -4.68
C ILE A 46 -3.54 6.08 -5.98
N LEU A 47 -4.28 7.14 -6.31
CA LEU A 47 -4.04 7.91 -7.53
C LEU A 47 -2.92 8.95 -7.31
N PRO A 48 -2.17 9.32 -8.36
CA PRO A 48 -1.18 10.38 -8.27
C PRO A 48 -1.85 11.71 -7.99
N GLN A 49 -1.37 12.43 -6.99
CA GLN A 49 -1.75 13.82 -6.83
C GLN A 49 -1.23 14.61 -8.04
N SER A 50 -2.12 15.29 -8.75
CA SER A 50 -1.74 16.18 -9.85
C SER A 50 -1.03 17.39 -9.25
N THR A 51 0.28 17.28 -9.04
CA THR A 51 1.12 18.45 -8.82
C THR A 51 1.12 19.22 -10.12
N SER A 52 0.34 20.29 -10.23
CA SER A 52 0.58 21.28 -11.29
C SER A 52 2.03 21.71 -11.16
N LYS A 53 2.78 21.49 -12.22
CA LYS A 53 4.18 21.90 -12.34
C LYS A 53 4.29 23.42 -12.38
#